data_AF-A0A845ME68-F1
#
_entry.id   AF-A0A845ME68-F1
#
_cell.length_a   1.000
_cell.length_b   1.000
_cell.length_c   1.000
_cell.angle_alpha   90.00
_cell.angle_beta   90.00
_cell.angle_gamma   90.00
#
_symmetry.space_group_name_H-M   'P 1'
#
loop_
_entity.id
_entity.type
_entity.pdbx_description
1 polymer ?
#
loop_
_entity_poly.entity_id
_entity_poly.type
_entity_poly.pdbx_seq_one_letter_code
_entity_poly.pdbx_strand_id
1 'polypeptide(L)' 'MVDFIKHFIEDETGATAIEYGLIAALVSIAAVVAFGATGDTILTAFTNIAEGFCTATGGNFSMTANGVGSCT' A
#
# COMPACT_ATOMS: atom_id res chain seq x y z
N MET A 1 -31.58 -30.51 -22.01
CA MET A 1 -31.70 -29.55 -20.87
C MET A 1 -30.94 -30.07 -19.65
N VAL A 2 -31.12 -31.34 -19.27
CA VAL A 2 -30.42 -31.94 -18.12
C VAL A 2 -28.88 -31.91 -18.25
N ASP A 3 -28.35 -32.03 -19.47
CA ASP A 3 -26.89 -32.01 -19.72
C ASP A 3 -26.23 -30.64 -19.52
N PHE A 4 -26.98 -29.55 -19.71
CA PHE A 4 -26.48 -28.18 -19.47
C PHE A 4 -26.35 -27.89 -17.97
N ILE A 5 -27.31 -28.40 -17.17
CA ILE A 5 -27.29 -28.29 -15.71
C ILE A 5 -26.16 -29.15 -15.12
N LYS A 6 -25.88 -30.32 -15.69
CA LYS A 6 -24.73 -31.15 -15.28
C LYS A 6 -23.39 -30.47 -15.55
N HIS A 7 -23.18 -29.94 -16.76
CA HIS A 7 -21.95 -29.21 -17.09
C HIS A 7 -21.77 -27.94 -16.24
N PHE A 8 -22.84 -27.25 -15.88
CA PHE A 8 -22.78 -26.08 -15.01
C PHE A 8 -22.42 -26.43 -13.55
N ILE A 9 -22.83 -27.61 -13.06
CA ILE A 9 -22.47 -28.12 -11.73
C ILE A 9 -21.04 -28.69 -11.70
N GLU A 10 -20.56 -29.24 -12.82
CA GLU A 10 -19.17 -29.72 -12.99
C GLU A 10 -18.15 -28.60 -13.29
N ASP A 11 -18.61 -27.36 -13.45
CA ASP A 11 -17.75 -26.21 -13.79
C ASP A 11 -17.03 -25.66 -12.55
N GLU A 12 -15.87 -26.23 -12.22
CA GLU A 12 -15.02 -25.73 -11.13
C GLU A 12 -14.29 -24.43 -11.47
N THR A 13 -14.39 -23.95 -12.71
CA THR A 13 -13.81 -22.67 -13.14
C THR A 13 -14.37 -21.47 -12.36
N GLY A 14 -15.64 -21.52 -11.94
CA GLY A 14 -16.25 -20.52 -11.05
C GLY A 14 -15.88 -20.68 -9.57
N ALA A 15 -15.72 -21.92 -9.10
CA ALA A 15 -15.32 -22.23 -7.73
C ALA A 15 -13.82 -21.93 -7.48
N THR A 16 -12.98 -22.11 -8.49
CA THR A 16 -11.56 -21.73 -8.43
C THR A 16 -11.36 -20.21 -8.48
N ALA A 17 -12.23 -19.47 -9.16
CA ALA A 17 -12.19 -18.01 -9.19
C ALA A 17 -12.43 -17.36 -7.82
N ILE A 18 -13.28 -17.94 -6.97
CA ILE A 18 -13.52 -17.41 -5.60
C ILE A 18 -12.36 -17.72 -4.64
N GLU A 19 -11.67 -18.85 -4.81
CA GLU A 19 -10.49 -19.19 -4.02
C GLU A 19 -9.29 -18.32 -4.35
N TYR A 20 -8.96 -18.20 -5.64
CA TYR A 20 -7.90 -17.29 -6.09
C TYR A 20 -8.28 -15.82 -5.86
N GLY A 21 -9.57 -15.49 -5.91
CA GLY A 21 -10.09 -14.17 -5.54
C GLY A 21 -9.83 -13.82 -4.07
N LEU A 22 -9.98 -14.78 -3.15
CA LEU A 22 -9.70 -14.57 -1.72
C LEU A 22 -8.20 -14.43 -1.46
N ILE A 23 -7.36 -15.25 -2.09
CA ILE A 23 -5.90 -15.13 -1.98
C ILE A 23 -5.44 -13.78 -2.54
N ALA A 24 -5.96 -13.35 -3.69
CA ALA A 24 -5.65 -12.05 -4.29
C ALA A 24 -6.08 -10.89 -3.37
N ALA A 25 -7.22 -10.99 -2.71
CA ALA A 25 -7.68 -9.99 -1.73
C ALA A 25 -6.71 -9.88 -0.54
N LEU A 26 -6.26 -11.01 0.02
CA LEU A 26 -5.31 -11.01 1.14
C LEU A 26 -3.94 -10.45 0.75
N VAL A 27 -3.41 -10.82 -0.42
CA VAL A 27 -2.15 -10.29 -0.94
C VAL A 27 -2.25 -8.79 -1.19
N SER A 28 -3.39 -8.32 -1.72
CA SER A 28 -3.63 -6.90 -1.97
C SER A 28 -3.61 -6.08 -0.67
N ILE A 29 -4.28 -6.55 0.38
CA ILE A 29 -4.29 -5.87 1.69
C ILE A 29 -2.88 -5.86 2.29
N ALA A 30 -2.16 -6.98 2.24
CA ALA A 30 -0.79 -7.05 2.73
C ALA A 30 0.14 -6.08 1.97
N ALA A 31 -0.02 -5.97 0.66
CA ALA A 31 0.74 -5.03 -0.16
C ALA A 31 0.43 -3.57 0.21
N VAL A 32 -0.84 -3.20 0.42
CA VAL A 32 -1.23 -1.84 0.84
C VAL A 32 -0.55 -1.46 2.16
N VAL A 33 -0.55 -2.36 3.14
CA VAL A 33 0.11 -2.14 4.44
C VAL A 33 1.63 -2.01 4.27
N ALA A 34 2.25 -2.91 3.49
CA ALA A 34 3.69 -2.88 3.25
C ALA A 34 4.13 -1.59 2.53
N PHE A 35 3.37 -1.14 1.52
CA PHE A 35 3.65 0.11 0.82
C PHE A 35 3.41 1.33 1.69
N GLY A 36 2.41 1.31 2.58
CA GLY A 36 2.21 2.36 3.59
C GLY A 36 3.44 2.51 4.50
N ALA A 37 3.87 1.43 5.14
CA ALA A 37 5.04 1.43 6.02
C ALA A 37 6.34 1.81 5.29
N THR A 38 6.49 1.39 4.03
CA THR A 38 7.62 1.78 3.19
C THR A 38 7.59 3.28 2.89
N GLY A 39 6.42 3.83 2.56
CA GLY A 39 6.22 5.26 2.36
C GLY A 39 6.60 6.08 3.59
N ASP A 40 6.17 5.65 4.78
CA ASP A 40 6.50 6.31 6.05
C ASP A 40 8.01 6.30 6.34
N THR A 41 8.67 5.17 6.03
CA THR A 41 10.13 5.04 6.21
C THR A 41 10.88 5.99 5.28
N ILE A 42 10.48 6.07 4.01
CA ILE A 42 11.07 6.98 3.02
C ILE A 42 10.85 8.44 3.44
N LEU A 43 9.62 8.79 3.84
CA LEU A 43 9.29 10.13 4.30
C LEU A 43 10.16 10.52 5.49
N THR A 44 10.28 9.64 6.49
CA THR A 44 11.12 9.85 7.67
C THR A 44 12.59 10.07 7.30
N ALA A 45 13.13 9.25 6.38
CA ALA A 45 14.51 9.39 5.93
C ALA A 45 14.77 10.76 5.28
N PHE A 46 13.90 11.20 4.36
CA PHE A 46 14.03 12.50 3.71
C PHE A 46 13.78 13.67 4.66
N THR A 47 12.84 13.53 5.60
CA THR A 47 12.60 14.53 6.66
C THR A 47 13.86 14.75 7.50
N ASN A 48 14.51 13.68 7.95
CA ASN A 48 15.73 13.78 8.75
C ASN A 48 16.87 14.48 7.98
N ILE A 49 17.00 14.20 6.69
CA ILE A 49 17.99 14.85 5.82
C ILE A 49 17.68 16.36 5.70
N ALA A 50 16.41 16.70 5.44
CA ALA A 50 15.98 18.09 5.29
C ALA A 50 16.16 18.89 6.59
N GLU A 51 15.81 18.30 7.73
CA GLU A 51 16.03 18.87 9.05
C GLU A 51 17.52 19.08 9.34
N GLY A 52 18.37 18.08 9.06
CA GLY A 52 19.81 18.20 9.23
C GLY A 52 20.41 19.34 8.40
N PHE A 53 19.95 19.53 7.17
CA PHE A 53 20.42 20.64 6.32
C PHE A 53 19.92 22.01 6.83
N CYS A 54 18.65 22.09 7.22
CA CYS A 54 18.04 23.32 7.75
C CYS A 54 18.74 23.79 9.02
N THR A 55 18.93 22.88 9.97
CA THR A 55 19.62 23.16 11.23
C THR A 55 21.09 23.51 11.04
N ALA A 56 21.78 22.86 10.09
CA ALA A 56 23.16 23.23 9.72
C ALA A 56 23.27 24.66 9.14
N THR A 57 22.19 25.17 8.55
CA THR A 57 22.11 26.55 8.03
C THR A 57 21.65 27.55 9.11
N GLY A 58 21.36 27.07 10.33
CA GLY A 58 20.89 27.90 11.45
C GLY A 58 19.38 28.15 11.46
N GLY A 59 18.62 27.46 10.60
CA GLY A 59 17.17 27.53 10.53
C GLY A 59 16.48 26.47 11.39
N ASN A 60 15.18 26.66 11.60
CA ASN A 60 14.29 25.72 12.28
C ASN A 60 13.41 24.98 11.26
N PHE A 61 13.45 23.65 11.31
CA PHE A 61 12.63 22.80 10.47
C PHE A 61 11.25 22.55 11.11
N SER A 62 10.19 22.58 10.29
CA SER A 62 8.83 22.23 10.71
C SER A 62 8.12 21.44 9.62
N MET A 63 7.50 20.31 10.01
CA MET A 63 6.61 19.55 9.14
C MET A 63 5.18 20.09 9.24
N THR A 64 4.59 20.42 8.10
CA THR A 64 3.17 20.78 8.02
C THR A 64 2.31 19.51 7.93
N ALA A 65 1.06 19.57 8.38
CA ALA A 65 0.09 18.47 8.33
C ALA A 65 -0.13 17.85 6.92
N ASN A 66 0.24 18.56 5.86
CA ASN A 66 0.19 18.09 4.48
C ASN A 66 1.47 17.33 4.03
N GLY A 67 2.38 17.00 4.95
CA GLY A 67 3.63 16.29 4.64
C GLY A 67 4.72 17.13 3.96
N VAL A 68 4.52 18.45 3.88
CA VAL A 68 5.50 19.39 3.32
C VAL A 68 6.38 19.93 4.45
N GLY A 69 7.69 19.76 4.33
CA GLY A 69 8.68 20.34 5.24
C GLY A 69 9.00 21.79 4.87
N SER A 70 9.09 22.67 5.86
CA SER A 70 9.55 24.05 5.70
C SER A 70 10.74 24.30 6.61
N CYS A 71 11.70 25.06 6.12
CA CYS A 71 12.83 25.60 6.90
C CYS A 71 12.66 27.11 7.00
N THR A 72 12.70 27.65 8.22
CA THR A 72 12.63 29.11 8.49
C THR A 72 13.85 29.58 9.23
#